data_AF-A0A956EHF3-F1
#
_entry.id   AF-A0A956EHF3-F1
#
_cell.length_a   1.000
_cell.length_b   1.000
_cell.length_c   1.000
_cell.angle_alpha   90.00
_cell.angle_beta   90.00
_cell.angle_gamma   90.00
#
_symmetry.space_group_name_H-M   'P 1'
#
loop_
_entity.id
_entity.type
_entity.pdbx_description
1 polymer ?
#
loop_
_entity_poly.entity_id
_entity_poly.type
_entity_poly.pdbx_seq_one_letter_code
_entity_poly.pdbx_strand_id
1 'polypeptide(L)'
;MRRSISLSLPVLIGSALVACSGGEGRDSDSESGASSVTIGSVSVSASASASASASASASASASGGDSDSGSGSSGTDSAGSDSAASDSAASAGEGVKFDLGDTPEFPPKCDGVGGMLDESYIWVPSTSDGWVSKINTRTLVEEARYYMGPSGGTESVSRTAVSGDGRFVVVNSRGTGRSTAVAANIADCVDTNQDGVINTSTSPADIKPWGTDECVLWSLVHPSWSGSYTHGPRGITWTLGEWNEPTCSFINPKVWLGFLGGGGEGHIVKLNGITGQMEEDLVAPAWDGQGYAPYGGALDPEQRPWFTGLRGELVRVNTDQNPISLTRISQPGNIQTYGMTVDPNG
;
A
#
# COMPACT_ATOMS: atom_id res chain seq x y z
N MET A 1 3.05 64.50 12.37
CA MET A 1 3.05 64.63 13.85
C MET A 1 4.09 63.68 14.44
N ARG A 2 4.53 63.91 15.68
CA ARG A 2 5.72 63.25 16.27
C ARG A 2 5.42 61.83 16.79
N ARG A 3 6.46 60.99 16.82
CA ARG A 3 6.50 59.71 17.55
C ARG A 3 6.26 59.91 19.04
N SER A 4 5.68 58.88 19.69
CA SER A 4 5.92 58.59 21.10
C SER A 4 6.08 57.07 21.28
N ILE A 5 7.22 56.68 21.85
CA ILE A 5 7.51 55.32 22.32
C ILE A 5 7.18 55.32 23.82
N SER A 6 6.70 54.19 24.36
CA SER A 6 6.77 53.95 25.81
C SER A 6 7.09 52.48 26.05
N LEU A 7 8.08 52.28 26.92
CA LEU A 7 8.66 51.00 27.29
C LEU A 7 8.65 50.97 28.82
N SER A 8 8.06 49.94 29.43
CA SER A 8 8.20 49.71 30.88
C SER A 8 8.03 48.23 31.21
N LEU A 9 8.87 47.79 32.13
CA LEU A 9 9.12 46.43 32.62
C LEU A 9 9.55 46.59 34.11
N PRO A 10 9.80 45.53 34.88
CA PRO A 10 8.99 44.36 35.24
C PRO A 10 8.52 44.44 36.72
N VAL A 11 7.75 43.45 37.20
CA VAL A 11 7.74 43.06 38.63
C VAL A 11 7.73 41.53 38.75
N LEU A 12 8.50 41.02 39.72
CA LEU A 12 8.66 39.61 40.10
C LEU A 12 8.31 39.47 41.61
N ILE A 13 8.38 38.25 42.17
CA ILE A 13 8.10 37.89 43.59
C ILE A 13 6.60 37.59 43.84
N GLY A 14 6.21 36.50 44.53
CA GLY A 14 7.02 35.41 45.10
C GLY A 14 6.17 34.32 45.77
N SER A 15 6.79 33.19 46.12
CA SER A 15 6.15 32.02 46.73
C SER A 15 6.02 32.12 48.25
N ALA A 16 5.02 31.44 48.83
CA ALA A 16 5.00 31.09 50.25
C ALA A 16 4.31 29.72 50.48
N LEU A 17 4.95 28.87 51.28
CA LEU A 17 4.49 27.55 51.76
C LEU A 17 4.16 27.62 53.26
N VAL A 18 3.17 26.85 53.72
CA VAL A 18 2.93 26.28 55.07
C VAL A 18 1.80 25.23 54.87
N ALA A 19 1.95 23.90 55.04
CA ALA A 19 2.23 23.07 56.24
C ALA A 19 1.04 23.03 57.26
N CYS A 20 0.60 21.92 57.89
CA CYS A 20 0.99 20.49 57.83
C CYS A 20 -0.07 19.57 58.53
N SER A 21 0.15 18.24 58.51
CA SER A 21 -0.45 17.14 59.32
C SER A 21 -1.85 16.58 58.95
N GLY A 22 -2.10 15.25 59.03
CA GLY A 22 -1.17 14.11 59.26
C GLY A 22 -1.84 12.72 59.46
N GLY A 23 -1.05 11.63 59.32
CA GLY A 23 -1.36 10.22 59.66
C GLY A 23 -2.22 9.44 58.63
N GLU A 24 -1.99 8.18 58.25
CA GLU A 24 -0.92 7.16 58.46
C GLU A 24 -0.94 6.21 57.21
N GLY A 25 0.03 5.33 56.88
CA GLY A 25 1.32 4.94 57.46
C GLY A 25 1.86 3.63 56.81
N ARG A 26 3.03 3.14 57.24
CA ARG A 26 3.73 1.87 56.86
C ARG A 26 4.48 1.81 55.51
N ASP A 27 5.73 2.27 55.53
CA ASP A 27 7.01 1.50 55.38
C ASP A 27 7.04 0.28 54.42
N SER A 28 8.14 -0.02 53.70
CA SER A 28 9.56 0.26 54.00
C SER A 28 10.44 0.54 52.76
N ASP A 29 11.62 1.12 53.02
CA ASP A 29 12.64 1.64 52.09
C ASP A 29 13.40 0.56 51.29
N SER A 30 14.10 0.88 50.20
CA SER A 30 15.49 1.41 50.31
C SER A 30 15.98 2.15 49.05
N GLU A 31 16.59 3.32 49.24
CA GLU A 31 17.29 4.12 48.23
C GLU A 31 18.81 3.81 48.12
N SER A 32 19.40 4.06 46.95
CA SER A 32 20.64 4.84 46.73
C SER A 32 20.88 4.91 45.20
N GLY A 33 21.21 6.01 44.51
CA GLY A 33 21.90 7.26 44.91
C GLY A 33 23.40 7.17 44.56
N ALA A 34 24.04 8.04 43.78
CA ALA A 34 23.61 9.24 43.06
C ALA A 34 24.66 9.72 42.00
N SER A 35 24.33 10.77 41.22
CA SER A 35 25.24 11.85 40.72
C SER A 35 26.28 11.64 39.59
N SER A 36 25.88 12.00 38.36
CA SER A 36 26.32 13.17 37.55
C SER A 36 27.79 13.45 37.08
N VAL A 37 27.89 14.04 35.85
CA VAL A 37 28.90 15.02 35.31
C VAL A 37 29.89 14.58 34.18
N THR A 38 29.53 14.97 32.94
CA THR A 38 30.33 15.69 31.89
C THR A 38 31.55 15.08 31.13
N ILE A 39 31.34 14.95 29.80
CA ILE A 39 32.23 15.17 28.62
C ILE A 39 33.68 14.63 28.64
N GLY A 40 33.98 13.74 27.67
CA GLY A 40 35.33 13.40 27.18
C GLY A 40 35.23 12.74 25.80
N SER A 41 36.22 12.96 24.92
CA SER A 41 36.13 12.68 23.48
C SER A 41 37.09 11.59 22.96
N VAL A 42 36.89 11.24 21.68
CA VAL A 42 37.81 10.61 20.71
C VAL A 42 38.04 9.08 20.69
N SER A 43 38.04 8.58 19.45
CA SER A 43 38.81 7.46 18.85
C SER A 43 38.36 5.99 19.01
N VAL A 44 37.90 5.50 17.86
CA VAL A 44 37.97 4.11 17.36
C VAL A 44 39.22 3.31 17.74
N SER A 45 39.02 2.01 17.96
CA SER A 45 39.84 0.95 17.34
C SER A 45 39.07 -0.37 17.31
N ALA A 46 39.15 -1.08 16.18
CA ALA A 46 38.52 -2.38 16.00
C ALA A 46 39.36 -3.52 16.57
N SER A 47 38.72 -4.64 16.91
CA SER A 47 39.33 -5.96 16.89
C SER A 47 38.25 -7.03 16.76
N ALA A 48 38.31 -7.80 15.69
CA ALA A 48 37.47 -8.97 15.50
C ALA A 48 38.02 -10.16 16.29
N SER A 49 37.13 -11.07 16.72
CA SER A 49 37.47 -12.48 16.94
C SER A 49 36.19 -13.30 16.91
N ALA A 50 36.12 -14.24 15.97
CA ALA A 50 35.06 -15.23 15.90
C ALA A 50 35.37 -16.40 16.85
N SER A 51 34.33 -17.06 17.38
CA SER A 51 34.26 -18.52 17.50
C SER A 51 32.85 -18.96 17.89
N ALA A 52 32.42 -20.09 17.33
CA ALA A 52 31.10 -20.67 17.54
C ALA A 52 31.04 -21.58 18.77
N SER A 53 29.84 -21.83 19.30
CA SER A 53 29.26 -23.20 19.33
C SER A 53 27.87 -23.24 19.93
N ALA A 54 27.11 -24.26 19.52
CA ALA A 54 25.70 -24.47 19.85
C ALA A 54 25.44 -24.85 21.32
N SER A 55 24.21 -24.62 21.79
CA SER A 55 23.31 -25.71 22.20
C SER A 55 21.88 -25.22 22.45
N ALA A 56 20.91 -26.10 22.23
CA ALA A 56 19.47 -25.81 22.31
C ALA A 56 18.91 -25.85 23.74
N SER A 57 17.80 -25.14 23.97
CA SER A 57 16.75 -25.55 24.90
C SER A 57 15.43 -24.88 24.49
N ALA A 58 14.37 -25.68 24.40
CA ALA A 58 13.05 -25.21 23.97
C ALA A 58 12.21 -24.75 25.16
N SER A 59 11.40 -23.72 24.94
CA SER A 59 10.24 -23.40 25.79
C SER A 59 9.12 -22.87 24.91
N ALA A 60 8.04 -23.64 24.79
CA ALA A 60 6.89 -23.31 23.97
C ALA A 60 6.02 -22.23 24.63
N SER A 61 5.42 -21.37 23.81
CA SER A 61 4.22 -20.59 24.14
C SER A 61 3.48 -20.27 22.84
N ALA A 62 2.15 -20.32 22.89
CA ALA A 62 1.33 -20.59 21.71
C ALA A 62 1.16 -19.40 20.75
N SER A 63 1.29 -19.67 19.45
CA SER A 63 0.84 -18.79 18.38
C SER A 63 -0.50 -19.27 17.82
N GLY A 64 -1.58 -18.54 18.08
CA GLY A 64 -2.79 -18.64 17.26
C GLY A 64 -2.55 -17.91 15.94
N GLY A 65 -2.27 -18.65 14.88
CA GLY A 65 -2.03 -18.11 13.54
C GLY A 65 -3.01 -18.71 12.54
N ASP A 66 -4.10 -18.00 12.25
CA ASP A 66 -5.02 -18.38 11.19
C ASP A 66 -4.31 -18.33 9.84
N SER A 67 -4.11 -19.52 9.26
CA SER A 67 -3.33 -19.74 8.04
C SER A 67 -4.18 -20.54 7.05
N ASP A 68 -5.23 -19.93 6.50
CA ASP A 68 -6.10 -20.62 5.54
C ASP A 68 -5.56 -20.50 4.10
N SER A 69 -4.95 -21.59 3.66
CA SER A 69 -4.56 -21.83 2.27
C SER A 69 -5.75 -22.39 1.50
N GLY A 70 -6.19 -21.70 0.45
CA GLY A 70 -7.21 -22.22 -0.47
C GLY A 70 -6.73 -23.48 -1.17
N SER A 71 -7.40 -24.61 -0.93
CA SER A 71 -7.02 -25.91 -1.49
C SER A 71 -7.41 -26.03 -2.97
N GLY A 72 -6.43 -26.08 -3.86
CA GLY A 72 -6.62 -26.45 -5.26
C GLY A 72 -6.89 -27.94 -5.39
N SER A 73 -8.11 -28.32 -5.81
CA SER A 73 -8.44 -29.73 -6.10
C SER A 73 -7.77 -30.19 -7.39
N SER A 74 -7.26 -31.42 -7.38
CA SER A 74 -6.63 -32.07 -8.53
C SER A 74 -7.63 -32.41 -9.63
N GLY A 75 -7.23 -32.21 -10.90
CA GLY A 75 -7.94 -32.68 -12.09
C GLY A 75 -6.92 -32.99 -13.19
N THR A 76 -6.97 -34.19 -13.76
CA THR A 76 -5.92 -34.77 -14.62
C THR A 76 -5.99 -34.38 -16.09
N ASP A 77 -4.86 -34.51 -16.78
CA ASP A 77 -4.60 -34.10 -18.16
C ASP A 77 -5.51 -34.70 -19.25
N SER A 78 -5.64 -33.98 -20.37
CA SER A 78 -5.66 -34.54 -21.73
C SER A 78 -5.28 -33.48 -22.76
N ALA A 79 -4.36 -33.81 -23.67
CA ALA A 79 -3.88 -32.92 -24.73
C ALA A 79 -4.77 -32.98 -25.99
N GLY A 80 -4.85 -31.88 -26.76
CA GLY A 80 -5.63 -31.84 -28.01
C GLY A 80 -5.53 -30.55 -28.83
N SER A 81 -4.46 -30.44 -29.63
CA SER A 81 -4.27 -29.69 -30.89
C SER A 81 -5.07 -28.41 -31.22
N ASP A 82 -4.33 -27.40 -31.71
CA ASP A 82 -4.81 -26.17 -32.34
C ASP A 82 -5.74 -26.38 -33.55
N SER A 83 -6.73 -25.48 -33.72
CA SER A 83 -7.25 -25.00 -35.02
C SER A 83 -8.10 -23.75 -34.83
N ALA A 84 -7.98 -22.76 -35.72
CA ALA A 84 -8.57 -21.43 -35.55
C ALA A 84 -9.97 -21.26 -36.18
N ALA A 85 -10.75 -20.39 -35.54
CA ALA A 85 -11.83 -19.54 -36.07
C ALA A 85 -13.08 -20.17 -36.76
N SER A 86 -14.25 -19.98 -36.13
CA SER A 86 -15.43 -19.35 -36.74
C SER A 86 -16.56 -19.21 -35.71
N ASP A 87 -17.20 -18.05 -35.63
CA ASP A 87 -18.40 -17.81 -34.81
C ASP A 87 -19.61 -18.66 -35.26
N SER A 88 -20.42 -19.11 -34.28
CA SER A 88 -21.88 -18.88 -34.23
C SER A 88 -22.57 -19.66 -33.10
N ALA A 89 -23.07 -18.90 -32.11
CA ALA A 89 -24.26 -19.15 -31.29
C ALA A 89 -24.49 -20.52 -30.57
N ALA A 90 -24.51 -20.40 -29.23
CA ALA A 90 -25.47 -21.06 -28.31
C ALA A 90 -25.47 -22.60 -28.21
N SER A 91 -24.71 -23.11 -27.24
CA SER A 91 -25.13 -24.25 -26.42
C SER A 91 -24.97 -23.90 -24.93
N ALA A 92 -26.01 -24.14 -24.13
CA ALA A 92 -25.98 -23.89 -22.69
C ALA A 92 -25.26 -25.04 -21.98
N GLY A 93 -23.94 -24.91 -21.81
CA GLY A 93 -23.15 -25.77 -20.93
C GLY A 93 -22.98 -25.14 -19.54
N GLU A 94 -23.04 -25.96 -18.49
CA GLU A 94 -22.66 -25.59 -17.12
C GLU A 94 -21.13 -25.46 -16.97
N GLY A 95 -20.53 -24.58 -17.78
CA GLY A 95 -19.15 -24.13 -17.59
C GLY A 95 -19.10 -22.92 -16.65
N VAL A 96 -17.96 -22.73 -15.99
CA VAL A 96 -17.68 -21.48 -15.27
C VAL A 96 -17.68 -20.35 -16.30
N LYS A 97 -18.67 -19.46 -16.22
CA LYS A 97 -18.68 -18.24 -17.03
C LYS A 97 -17.64 -17.29 -16.44
N PHE A 98 -16.61 -17.00 -17.22
CA PHE A 98 -15.82 -15.81 -17.02
C PHE A 98 -16.54 -14.70 -17.78
N ASP A 99 -17.19 -13.80 -17.06
CA ASP A 99 -17.77 -12.57 -17.61
C ASP A 99 -16.63 -11.58 -17.91
N LEU A 100 -15.72 -12.00 -18.79
CA LEU A 100 -14.79 -11.14 -19.49
C LEU A 100 -15.65 -10.34 -20.48
N GLY A 101 -16.25 -9.25 -20.00
CA GLY A 101 -16.82 -8.25 -20.90
C GLY A 101 -15.75 -7.74 -21.86
N ASP A 102 -16.19 -7.13 -22.96
CA ASP A 102 -15.32 -6.77 -24.06
C ASP A 102 -14.08 -5.99 -23.57
N THR A 103 -12.89 -6.41 -24.00
CA THR A 103 -11.65 -5.67 -23.74
C THR A 103 -11.88 -4.22 -24.12
N PRO A 104 -11.59 -3.23 -23.25
CA PRO A 104 -12.01 -1.85 -23.45
C PRO A 104 -11.60 -1.40 -24.84
N GLU A 105 -12.59 -1.05 -25.67
CA GLU A 105 -12.37 -0.85 -27.10
C GLU A 105 -11.28 0.21 -27.32
N PHE A 106 -10.08 -0.26 -27.66
CA PHE A 106 -8.98 0.63 -28.01
C PHE A 106 -9.43 1.49 -29.19
N PRO A 107 -9.24 2.82 -29.15
CA PRO A 107 -9.72 3.70 -30.20
C PRO A 107 -9.31 3.19 -31.59
N PRO A 108 -10.25 3.05 -32.56
CA PRO A 108 -10.11 2.21 -33.77
C PRO A 108 -9.21 2.81 -34.86
N LYS A 109 -8.10 3.43 -34.46
CA LYS A 109 -7.03 3.99 -35.30
C LYS A 109 -5.65 3.40 -34.97
N CYS A 110 -5.62 2.39 -34.11
CA CYS A 110 -4.41 1.90 -33.45
C CYS A 110 -3.95 0.51 -33.94
N ASP A 111 -4.20 0.23 -35.22
CA ASP A 111 -3.86 -1.04 -35.87
C ASP A 111 -2.34 -1.34 -35.77
N GLY A 112 -1.98 -2.21 -34.83
CA GLY A 112 -0.61 -2.71 -34.65
C GLY A 112 0.35 -1.82 -33.86
N VAL A 113 -0.12 -0.75 -33.20
CA VAL A 113 0.73 0.12 -32.34
C VAL A 113 0.37 0.00 -30.85
N GLY A 114 -0.87 -0.44 -30.54
CA GLY A 114 -1.26 -0.79 -29.19
C GLY A 114 -0.59 -2.10 -28.81
N GLY A 115 0.50 -2.03 -28.03
CA GLY A 115 1.19 -3.22 -27.54
C GLY A 115 0.21 -4.11 -26.77
N MET A 116 0.01 -5.34 -27.25
CA MET A 116 -0.51 -6.39 -26.38
C MET A 116 0.39 -6.44 -25.14
N LEU A 117 -0.20 -6.64 -23.96
CA LEU A 117 0.57 -6.86 -22.74
C LEU A 117 1.30 -8.21 -22.88
N ASP A 118 2.51 -8.16 -23.44
CA ASP A 118 3.30 -9.36 -23.69
C ASP A 118 3.85 -9.92 -22.37
N GLU A 119 3.91 -9.07 -21.35
CA GLU A 119 4.09 -9.47 -19.97
C GLU A 119 2.75 -9.54 -19.22
N SER A 120 2.49 -10.68 -18.57
CA SER A 120 1.38 -10.84 -17.64
C SER A 120 1.94 -11.27 -16.30
N TYR A 121 1.77 -10.42 -15.28
CA TYR A 121 2.27 -10.65 -13.94
C TYR A 121 1.14 -10.63 -12.92
N ILE A 122 1.21 -11.53 -11.93
CA ILE A 122 0.45 -11.41 -10.68
C ILE A 122 1.41 -10.96 -9.58
N TRP A 123 0.94 -10.02 -8.76
CA TRP A 123 1.71 -9.40 -7.69
C TRP A 123 1.15 -9.82 -6.33
N VAL A 124 1.92 -10.62 -5.58
CA VAL A 124 1.46 -11.26 -4.34
C VAL A 124 2.17 -10.62 -3.14
N PRO A 125 1.45 -9.87 -2.27
CA PRO A 125 2.05 -9.23 -1.11
C PRO A 125 2.26 -10.21 0.06
N SER A 126 3.49 -10.34 0.57
CA SER A 126 3.74 -11.03 1.84
C SER A 126 3.55 -10.09 3.02
N THR A 127 2.45 -10.29 3.75
CA THR A 127 2.16 -9.55 4.99
C THR A 127 3.27 -9.69 6.02
N SER A 128 3.78 -10.90 6.25
CA SER A 128 4.70 -11.18 7.37
C SER A 128 6.15 -10.81 7.08
N ASP A 129 6.54 -10.74 5.80
CA ASP A 129 7.94 -10.49 5.42
C ASP A 129 8.21 -9.04 4.98
N GLY A 130 7.18 -8.30 4.54
CA GLY A 130 7.32 -6.90 4.13
C GLY A 130 7.62 -6.68 2.65
N TRP A 131 7.52 -7.71 1.81
CA TRP A 131 7.80 -7.63 0.38
C TRP A 131 6.59 -8.00 -0.50
N VAL A 132 6.70 -7.74 -1.81
CA VAL A 132 5.77 -8.22 -2.85
C VAL A 132 6.52 -9.14 -3.84
N SER A 133 5.94 -10.29 -4.17
CA SER A 133 6.39 -11.18 -5.25
C SER A 133 5.93 -10.65 -6.60
N LYS A 134 6.80 -10.72 -7.60
CA LYS A 134 6.45 -10.63 -9.03
C LYS A 134 6.44 -12.04 -9.61
N ILE A 135 5.27 -12.52 -10.04
CA ILE A 135 5.12 -13.86 -10.62
C ILE A 135 4.62 -13.73 -12.06
N ASN A 136 5.34 -14.30 -13.01
CA ASN A 136 4.95 -14.37 -14.41
C ASN A 136 3.86 -15.42 -14.59
N THR A 137 2.68 -15.01 -15.06
CA THR A 137 1.51 -15.88 -15.17
C THR A 137 1.60 -16.85 -16.35
N ARG A 138 2.44 -16.55 -17.35
CA ARG A 138 2.66 -17.41 -18.53
C ARG A 138 3.65 -18.53 -18.23
N THR A 139 4.73 -18.23 -17.51
CA THR A 139 5.77 -19.22 -17.15
C THR A 139 5.58 -19.85 -15.78
N LEU A 140 4.71 -19.28 -14.94
CA LEU A 140 4.48 -19.63 -13.53
C LEU A 140 5.74 -19.50 -12.65
N VAL A 141 6.71 -18.69 -13.07
CA VAL A 141 7.95 -18.42 -12.34
C VAL A 141 7.80 -17.15 -11.49
N GLU A 142 8.19 -17.23 -10.22
CA GLU A 142 8.45 -16.05 -9.41
C GLU A 142 9.79 -15.44 -9.84
N GLU A 143 9.76 -14.25 -10.44
CA GLU A 143 10.92 -13.61 -11.05
C GLU A 143 11.66 -12.69 -10.07
N ALA A 144 10.94 -12.07 -9.12
CA ALA A 144 11.51 -11.07 -8.24
C ALA A 144 10.73 -10.88 -6.94
N ARG A 145 11.40 -10.33 -5.92
CA ARG A 145 10.78 -9.85 -4.68
C ARG A 145 11.30 -8.46 -4.32
N TYR A 146 10.39 -7.57 -3.96
CA TYR A 146 10.70 -6.18 -3.63
C TYR A 146 10.23 -5.87 -2.21
N TYR A 147 11.10 -5.35 -1.34
CA TYR A 147 10.65 -4.78 -0.06
C TYR A 147 9.75 -3.57 -0.31
N MET A 148 8.66 -3.46 0.45
CA MET A 148 7.68 -2.37 0.29
C MET A 148 7.91 -1.20 1.24
N GLY A 149 8.94 -1.28 2.08
CA GLY A 149 9.44 -0.22 2.94
C GLY A 149 10.63 -0.71 3.80
N PRO A 150 11.25 0.18 4.59
CA PRO A 150 12.45 -0.14 5.37
C PRO A 150 12.20 -1.12 6.54
N SER A 151 10.95 -1.35 6.94
CA SER A 151 10.60 -2.01 8.22
C SER A 151 10.37 -3.52 8.12
N GLY A 152 10.59 -4.13 6.95
CA GLY A 152 10.30 -5.55 6.70
C GLY A 152 8.85 -5.90 7.04
N GLY A 153 8.63 -7.01 7.75
CA GLY A 153 7.29 -7.49 8.12
C GLY A 153 6.36 -6.47 8.80
N THR A 154 6.93 -5.44 9.46
CA THR A 154 6.14 -4.36 10.08
C THR A 154 5.41 -3.49 9.04
N GLU A 155 5.90 -3.41 7.80
CA GLU A 155 5.18 -2.76 6.69
C GLU A 155 3.79 -3.39 6.50
N SER A 156 3.66 -4.69 6.76
CA SER A 156 2.41 -5.44 6.73
C SER A 156 1.65 -5.24 5.41
N VAL A 157 2.30 -5.63 4.33
CA VAL A 157 1.84 -5.51 2.94
C VAL A 157 0.52 -6.25 2.74
N SER A 158 -0.48 -5.65 2.06
CA SER A 158 -1.84 -6.25 1.96
C SER A 158 -2.50 -6.24 0.58
N ARG A 159 -2.42 -5.12 -0.13
CA ARG A 159 -3.17 -4.90 -1.37
C ARG A 159 -2.23 -4.40 -2.45
N THR A 160 -2.40 -4.95 -3.63
CA THR A 160 -1.72 -4.57 -4.87
C THR A 160 -2.77 -4.01 -5.83
N ALA A 161 -2.40 -3.03 -6.64
CA ALA A 161 -3.15 -2.66 -7.83
C ALA A 161 -2.16 -2.43 -8.96
N VAL A 162 -2.43 -3.01 -10.12
CA VAL A 162 -1.61 -2.90 -11.33
C VAL A 162 -2.21 -1.82 -12.23
N SER A 163 -1.36 -1.04 -12.90
CA SER A 163 -1.79 -0.08 -13.91
C SER A 163 -2.48 -0.79 -15.08
N GLY A 164 -3.38 -0.09 -15.79
CA GLY A 164 -4.13 -0.69 -16.90
C GLY A 164 -3.26 -1.16 -18.08
N ASP A 165 -2.02 -0.64 -18.18
CA ASP A 165 -0.99 -1.03 -19.13
C ASP A 165 0.01 -2.07 -18.56
N GLY A 166 -0.24 -2.65 -17.39
CA GLY A 166 0.58 -3.70 -16.78
C GLY A 166 1.97 -3.27 -16.25
N ARG A 167 2.44 -2.08 -16.62
CA ARG A 167 3.83 -1.62 -16.40
C ARG A 167 4.17 -1.28 -14.96
N PHE A 168 3.18 -0.97 -14.13
CA PHE A 168 3.40 -0.54 -12.75
C PHE A 168 2.47 -1.26 -11.78
N VAL A 169 2.99 -1.61 -10.60
CA VAL A 169 2.16 -1.99 -9.46
C VAL A 169 2.33 -0.95 -8.35
N VAL A 170 1.25 -0.59 -7.66
CA VAL A 170 1.31 0.05 -6.34
C VAL A 170 0.85 -0.92 -5.28
N VAL A 171 1.57 -0.91 -4.16
CA VAL A 171 1.35 -1.83 -3.06
C VAL A 171 1.17 -1.06 -1.75
N ASN A 172 0.16 -1.46 -0.98
CA ASN A 172 -0.22 -0.82 0.27
C ASN A 172 0.29 -1.60 1.50
N SER A 173 1.13 -0.91 2.28
CA SER A 173 1.75 -1.32 3.53
C SER A 173 0.98 -0.73 4.71
N ARG A 174 0.04 -1.53 5.25
CA ARG A 174 -0.96 -1.05 6.22
C ARG A 174 -0.43 -0.85 7.64
N GLY A 175 0.74 -1.41 7.96
CA GLY A 175 1.36 -1.28 9.28
C GLY A 175 2.11 0.03 9.47
N THR A 176 2.53 0.68 8.38
CA THR A 176 3.43 1.84 8.34
C THR A 176 2.83 3.06 7.65
N GLY A 177 1.56 2.98 7.23
CA GLY A 177 0.89 4.08 6.52
C GLY A 177 1.43 4.32 5.12
N ARG A 178 2.09 3.32 4.50
CA ARG A 178 2.92 3.49 3.30
C ARG A 178 2.26 2.93 2.05
N SER A 179 2.50 3.59 0.92
CA SER A 179 2.28 3.06 -0.41
C SER A 179 3.56 3.14 -1.23
N THR A 180 3.87 2.09 -2.00
CA THR A 180 5.13 1.95 -2.76
C THR A 180 4.82 1.44 -4.16
N ALA A 181 5.44 2.05 -5.17
CA ALA A 181 5.34 1.62 -6.57
C ALA A 181 6.55 0.81 -7.02
N VAL A 182 6.31 -0.17 -7.89
CA VAL A 182 7.35 -0.96 -8.56
C VAL A 182 7.06 -1.02 -10.06
N ALA A 183 8.10 -0.86 -10.89
CA ALA A 183 8.07 -1.15 -12.31
C ALA A 183 8.04 -2.68 -12.55
N ALA A 184 7.23 -3.12 -13.51
CA ALA A 184 7.18 -4.51 -13.94
C ALA A 184 8.35 -4.89 -14.86
N ASN A 185 8.82 -3.94 -15.66
CA ASN A 185 9.79 -4.14 -16.73
C ASN A 185 11.05 -3.28 -16.52
N ILE A 186 12.23 -3.82 -16.83
CA ILE A 186 13.53 -3.15 -16.63
C ILE A 186 13.61 -1.78 -17.35
N ALA A 187 12.94 -1.64 -18.49
CA ALA A 187 12.87 -0.39 -19.26
C ALA A 187 12.14 0.76 -18.53
N ASP A 188 11.35 0.45 -17.51
CA ASP A 188 10.59 1.41 -16.70
C ASP A 188 11.25 1.71 -15.35
N CYS A 189 12.36 1.03 -15.04
CA CYS A 189 13.16 1.23 -13.85
C CYS A 189 14.13 2.41 -14.03
N VAL A 190 14.58 3.01 -12.93
CA VAL A 190 15.41 4.23 -12.96
C VAL A 190 16.80 3.90 -12.43
N ASP A 191 17.83 4.04 -13.26
CA ASP A 191 19.22 4.06 -12.81
C ASP A 191 19.43 5.27 -11.89
N THR A 192 19.36 5.02 -10.58
CA THR A 192 19.42 6.04 -9.53
C THR A 192 20.86 6.36 -9.14
N ASN A 193 21.77 5.39 -9.34
CA ASN A 193 23.17 5.49 -8.93
C ASN A 193 24.09 6.02 -10.06
N GLN A 194 23.61 5.99 -11.31
CA GLN A 194 24.25 6.42 -12.55
C GLN A 194 25.47 5.58 -12.98
N ASP A 195 25.49 4.28 -12.65
CA ASP A 195 26.52 3.32 -13.07
C ASP A 195 26.27 2.68 -14.46
N GLY A 196 25.07 2.86 -15.02
CA GLY A 196 24.66 2.35 -16.31
C GLY A 196 24.02 0.96 -16.29
N VAL A 197 23.74 0.38 -15.12
CA VAL A 197 23.12 -0.94 -14.94
C VAL A 197 21.99 -0.87 -13.91
N ILE A 198 20.76 -1.21 -14.31
CA ILE A 198 19.63 -1.31 -13.38
C ILE A 198 19.88 -2.41 -12.33
N ASN A 199 20.14 -2.00 -11.09
CA ASN A 199 20.28 -2.92 -9.95
C ASN A 199 18.90 -3.22 -9.34
N THR A 200 18.32 -4.33 -9.75
CA THR A 200 17.00 -4.79 -9.29
C THR A 200 16.99 -6.29 -8.98
N SER A 201 16.04 -6.75 -8.16
CA SER A 201 15.84 -8.17 -7.86
C SER A 201 15.68 -9.01 -9.13
N THR A 202 16.57 -9.99 -9.33
CA THR A 202 16.56 -10.92 -10.49
C THR A 202 16.04 -12.33 -10.19
N SER A 203 15.74 -12.63 -8.92
CA SER A 203 15.15 -13.91 -8.49
C SER A 203 14.51 -13.78 -7.09
N PRO A 204 13.72 -14.76 -6.62
CA PRO A 204 13.15 -14.75 -5.27
C PRO A 204 14.18 -14.75 -4.13
N ALA A 205 15.43 -15.11 -4.44
CA ALA A 205 16.56 -15.11 -3.50
C ALA A 205 17.41 -13.83 -3.58
N ASP A 206 17.25 -13.02 -4.65
CA ASP A 206 18.02 -11.80 -4.91
C ASP A 206 17.27 -10.54 -4.44
N ILE A 207 16.77 -10.58 -3.19
CA ILE A 207 16.04 -9.45 -2.60
C ILE A 207 17.03 -8.34 -2.28
N LYS A 208 16.96 -7.21 -3.00
CA LYS A 208 17.83 -6.06 -2.75
C LYS A 208 17.50 -5.41 -1.40
N PRO A 209 18.50 -4.82 -0.72
CA PRO A 209 18.25 -3.93 0.42
C PRO A 209 17.23 -2.82 0.09
N TRP A 210 16.45 -2.40 1.10
CA TRP A 210 15.53 -1.28 0.90
C TRP A 210 16.29 0.00 0.53
N GLY A 211 15.79 0.70 -0.49
CA GLY A 211 16.43 1.90 -1.04
C GLY A 211 17.58 1.64 -2.01
N THR A 212 17.82 0.37 -2.41
CA THR A 212 18.81 0.02 -3.45
C THR A 212 18.22 -0.77 -4.62
N ASP A 213 16.91 -1.04 -4.65
CA ASP A 213 16.25 -1.65 -5.80
C ASP A 213 15.72 -0.57 -6.74
N GLU A 214 16.28 -0.52 -7.95
CA GLU A 214 16.06 0.56 -8.92
C GLU A 214 14.76 0.42 -9.72
N CYS A 215 14.03 -0.69 -9.55
CA CYS A 215 12.66 -0.81 -10.03
C CYS A 215 11.62 -0.34 -8.99
N VAL A 216 12.01 0.01 -7.76
CA VAL A 216 11.12 0.67 -6.79
C VAL A 216 11.09 2.18 -7.09
N LEU A 217 10.04 2.63 -7.77
CA LEU A 217 9.98 3.95 -8.39
C LEU A 217 9.73 5.09 -7.40
N TRP A 218 8.80 4.87 -6.46
CA TRP A 218 8.47 5.83 -5.42
C TRP A 218 7.88 5.13 -4.20
N SER A 219 8.02 5.76 -3.05
CA SER A 219 7.41 5.31 -1.80
C SER A 219 7.11 6.48 -0.89
N LEU A 220 5.90 6.52 -0.35
CA LEU A 220 5.45 7.61 0.52
C LEU A 220 4.69 7.07 1.73
N VAL A 221 4.74 7.81 2.83
CA VAL A 221 3.85 7.63 3.98
C VAL A 221 2.76 8.69 3.89
N HIS A 222 1.51 8.28 4.02
CA HIS A 222 0.37 9.18 3.91
C HIS A 222 0.36 10.19 5.07
N PRO A 223 0.43 11.51 4.80
CA PRO A 223 0.71 12.51 5.84
C PRO A 223 -0.40 12.62 6.89
N SER A 224 -1.65 12.37 6.50
CA SER A 224 -2.82 12.41 7.38
C SER A 224 -3.08 11.09 8.11
N TRP A 225 -2.31 10.02 7.86
CA TRP A 225 -2.53 8.70 8.49
C TRP A 225 -2.37 8.75 10.01
N SER A 226 -3.33 8.14 10.72
CA SER A 226 -3.43 8.18 12.18
C SER A 226 -2.51 7.20 12.94
N GLY A 227 -1.55 6.56 12.29
CA GLY A 227 -0.54 5.71 12.95
C GLY A 227 -0.99 4.29 13.34
N SER A 228 -2.26 3.93 13.14
CA SER A 228 -2.78 2.59 13.46
C SER A 228 -2.72 1.63 12.27
N TYR A 229 -2.37 0.37 12.55
CA TYR A 229 -2.43 -0.76 11.62
C TYR A 229 -3.81 -0.92 10.96
N THR A 230 -4.92 -0.78 11.70
CA THR A 230 -6.28 -0.88 11.13
C THR A 230 -6.61 0.30 10.21
N HIS A 231 -5.88 1.40 10.37
CA HIS A 231 -6.09 2.67 9.67
C HIS A 231 -5.16 2.88 8.47
N GLY A 232 -4.10 2.08 8.32
CA GLY A 232 -3.19 2.18 7.17
C GLY A 232 -3.86 1.90 5.82
N PRO A 233 -3.22 2.32 4.71
CA PRO A 233 -3.80 2.25 3.37
C PRO A 233 -4.15 0.81 2.99
N ARG A 234 -5.29 0.62 2.33
CA ARG A 234 -5.79 -0.70 1.93
C ARG A 234 -6.44 -0.67 0.56
N GLY A 235 -7.69 -0.21 0.46
CA GLY A 235 -8.43 -0.12 -0.78
C GLY A 235 -7.65 0.71 -1.78
N ILE A 236 -7.47 0.19 -2.99
CA ILE A 236 -6.64 0.79 -4.03
C ILE A 236 -7.12 0.36 -5.41
N THR A 237 -7.02 1.27 -6.38
CA THR A 237 -7.28 1.05 -7.80
C THR A 237 -6.47 2.05 -8.64
N TRP A 238 -6.51 1.90 -9.96
CA TRP A 238 -5.98 2.87 -10.93
C TRP A 238 -7.09 3.43 -11.81
N THR A 239 -6.99 4.68 -12.23
CA THR A 239 -7.62 5.15 -13.48
C THR A 239 -6.60 5.05 -14.61
N LEU A 240 -7.05 4.69 -15.82
CA LEU A 240 -6.18 4.52 -16.99
C LEU A 240 -5.38 5.80 -17.31
N GLY A 241 -6.01 6.97 -17.12
CA GLY A 241 -5.40 8.27 -17.42
C GLY A 241 -5.93 8.84 -18.73
N GLU A 242 -5.08 9.59 -19.43
CA GLU A 242 -5.41 10.30 -20.67
C GLU A 242 -4.96 9.49 -21.88
N TRP A 243 -5.81 9.36 -22.90
CA TRP A 243 -5.43 8.67 -24.13
C TRP A 243 -4.49 9.52 -25.00
N ASN A 244 -3.33 8.98 -25.38
CA ASN A 244 -2.39 9.59 -26.30
C ASN A 244 -2.45 8.90 -27.67
N GLU A 245 -3.14 9.52 -28.62
CA GLU A 245 -3.28 9.01 -29.99
C GLU A 245 -1.92 8.87 -30.73
N PRO A 246 -0.96 9.81 -30.64
CA PRO A 246 0.39 9.64 -31.23
C PRO A 246 1.21 8.44 -30.72
N THR A 247 1.14 8.10 -29.44
CA THR A 247 1.88 6.95 -28.86
C THR A 247 1.03 5.69 -28.72
N CYS A 248 -0.26 5.75 -29.09
CA CYS A 248 -1.22 4.66 -28.94
C CYS A 248 -1.27 4.07 -27.52
N SER A 249 -1.18 4.94 -26.51
CA SER A 249 -1.08 4.51 -25.11
C SER A 249 -1.85 5.44 -24.18
N PHE A 250 -2.27 4.94 -23.03
CA PHE A 250 -2.65 5.82 -21.94
C PHE A 250 -1.40 6.48 -21.33
N ILE A 251 -1.54 7.73 -20.92
CA ILE A 251 -0.52 8.54 -20.23
C ILE A 251 -1.13 9.16 -18.97
N ASN A 252 -0.28 9.65 -18.07
CA ASN A 252 -0.71 10.26 -16.80
C ASN A 252 -1.68 9.37 -15.98
N PRO A 253 -1.44 8.04 -15.84
CA PRO A 253 -2.29 7.18 -15.03
C PRO A 253 -2.30 7.63 -13.57
N LYS A 254 -3.42 7.45 -12.88
CA LYS A 254 -3.61 7.92 -11.49
C LYS A 254 -3.95 6.76 -10.59
N VAL A 255 -3.41 6.78 -9.39
CA VAL A 255 -3.69 5.79 -8.35
C VAL A 255 -4.71 6.40 -7.40
N TRP A 256 -5.76 5.67 -7.11
CA TRP A 256 -6.73 6.04 -6.07
C TRP A 256 -6.64 5.03 -4.95
N LEU A 257 -6.49 5.51 -3.71
CA LEU A 257 -6.44 4.64 -2.53
C LEU A 257 -7.09 5.30 -1.33
N GLY A 258 -7.40 4.50 -0.31
CA GLY A 258 -7.91 5.04 0.95
C GLY A 258 -7.22 4.52 2.21
N PHE A 259 -7.19 5.40 3.22
CA PHE A 259 -6.67 5.18 4.57
C PHE A 259 -7.52 5.95 5.60
N LEU A 260 -7.28 5.75 6.90
CA LEU A 260 -7.96 6.47 7.98
C LEU A 260 -7.03 7.49 8.64
N GLY A 261 -7.48 8.73 8.70
CA GLY A 261 -6.83 9.83 9.40
C GLY A 261 -7.27 9.97 10.85
N GLY A 262 -6.97 11.13 11.43
CA GLY A 262 -7.43 11.48 12.78
C GLY A 262 -8.96 11.46 12.88
N GLY A 263 -9.49 11.24 14.08
CA GLY A 263 -10.95 11.32 14.31
C GLY A 263 -11.83 10.29 13.61
N GLY A 264 -11.28 9.32 12.87
CA GLY A 264 -12.05 8.38 12.05
C GLY A 264 -12.45 8.95 10.68
N GLU A 265 -11.68 9.90 10.16
CA GLU A 265 -11.84 10.46 8.82
C GLU A 265 -11.29 9.49 7.76
N GLY A 266 -12.13 9.04 6.84
CA GLY A 266 -11.72 8.22 5.71
C GLY A 266 -11.16 9.10 4.60
N HIS A 267 -9.85 9.08 4.41
CA HIS A 267 -9.20 9.76 3.30
C HIS A 267 -9.28 8.89 2.04
N ILE A 268 -9.72 9.46 0.94
CA ILE A 268 -9.70 8.86 -0.39
C ILE A 268 -8.84 9.78 -1.26
N VAL A 269 -7.60 9.38 -1.50
CA VAL A 269 -6.59 10.23 -2.15
C VAL A 269 -6.36 9.81 -3.59
N LYS A 270 -6.09 10.82 -4.43
CA LYS A 270 -5.60 10.65 -5.79
C LYS A 270 -4.10 10.91 -5.80
N LEU A 271 -3.33 9.97 -6.31
CA LEU A 271 -1.90 10.13 -6.55
C LEU A 271 -1.61 10.13 -8.06
N ASN A 272 -0.60 10.88 -8.45
CA ASN A 272 0.08 10.67 -9.72
C ASN A 272 0.71 9.26 -9.72
N GLY A 273 0.33 8.41 -10.68
CA GLY A 273 0.79 7.01 -10.68
C GLY A 273 2.29 6.84 -10.93
N ILE A 274 2.93 7.81 -11.61
CA ILE A 274 4.35 7.75 -11.97
C ILE A 274 5.24 8.34 -10.87
N THR A 275 4.79 9.36 -10.14
CA THR A 275 5.62 10.07 -9.13
C THR A 275 5.18 9.85 -7.68
N GLY A 276 4.00 9.27 -7.45
CA GLY A 276 3.38 9.17 -6.12
C GLY A 276 2.88 10.51 -5.57
N GLN A 277 3.04 11.64 -6.29
CA GLN A 277 2.59 12.94 -5.81
C GLN A 277 1.08 12.94 -5.55
N MET A 278 0.66 13.36 -4.36
CA MET A 278 -0.75 13.56 -4.04
C MET A 278 -1.33 14.74 -4.84
N GLU A 279 -2.40 14.48 -5.57
CA GLU A 279 -3.13 15.45 -6.41
C GLU A 279 -4.46 15.86 -5.77
N GLU A 280 -5.13 14.95 -5.06
CA GLU A 280 -6.39 15.21 -4.34
C GLU A 280 -6.42 14.44 -3.01
N ASP A 281 -7.11 14.99 -2.00
CA ASP A 281 -7.45 14.32 -0.74
C ASP A 281 -8.93 14.57 -0.41
N LEU A 282 -9.78 13.56 -0.64
CA LEU A 282 -11.22 13.61 -0.40
C LEU A 282 -11.53 12.99 0.96
N VAL A 283 -12.05 13.79 1.89
CA VAL A 283 -12.37 13.33 3.24
C VAL A 283 -13.83 12.85 3.33
N ALA A 284 -14.01 11.60 3.72
CA ALA A 284 -15.26 11.01 4.20
C ALA A 284 -15.31 11.10 5.75
N PRO A 285 -15.95 12.13 6.34
CA PRO A 285 -15.97 12.30 7.79
C PRO A 285 -16.83 11.22 8.46
N ALA A 286 -16.40 10.71 9.62
CA ALA A 286 -17.02 9.58 10.31
C ALA A 286 -17.22 8.38 9.36
N TRP A 287 -16.10 7.79 8.94
CA TRP A 287 -16.06 6.64 8.04
C TRP A 287 -16.58 5.36 8.73
N ASP A 288 -17.60 4.72 8.17
CA ASP A 288 -18.12 3.43 8.63
C ASP A 288 -17.44 2.27 7.88
N GLY A 289 -16.23 1.96 8.32
CA GLY A 289 -15.50 0.75 7.95
C GLY A 289 -15.29 -0.21 9.11
N GLN A 290 -16.14 -0.14 10.15
CA GLN A 290 -15.98 -0.90 11.41
C GLN A 290 -14.58 -0.73 12.06
N GLY A 291 -14.04 0.49 12.07
CA GLY A 291 -12.72 0.80 12.62
C GLY A 291 -11.54 0.48 11.70
N TYR A 292 -11.80 0.13 10.44
CA TYR A 292 -10.79 -0.06 9.40
C TYR A 292 -10.87 1.00 8.30
N ALA A 293 -9.72 1.28 7.69
CA ALA A 293 -9.60 2.09 6.48
C ALA A 293 -10.52 1.62 5.34
N PRO A 294 -10.83 2.48 4.34
CA PRO A 294 -11.29 2.05 3.03
C PRO A 294 -10.47 0.86 2.54
N TYR A 295 -11.13 -0.25 2.24
CA TYR A 295 -10.60 -1.60 2.44
C TYR A 295 -10.45 -2.39 1.14
N GLY A 296 -11.51 -2.41 0.33
CA GLY A 296 -11.47 -2.76 -1.09
C GLY A 296 -11.43 -1.51 -1.94
N GLY A 297 -10.87 -1.62 -3.15
CA GLY A 297 -10.91 -0.58 -4.18
C GLY A 297 -11.14 -1.22 -5.55
N ALA A 298 -11.88 -0.53 -6.42
CA ALA A 298 -12.11 -0.92 -7.82
C ALA A 298 -12.37 0.32 -8.69
N LEU A 299 -12.33 0.16 -10.02
CA LEU A 299 -12.70 1.20 -10.98
C LEU A 299 -13.92 0.72 -11.78
N ASP A 300 -14.88 1.61 -12.03
CA ASP A 300 -15.97 1.34 -12.99
C ASP A 300 -15.63 1.81 -14.43
N PRO A 301 -16.41 1.42 -15.46
CA PRO A 301 -16.16 1.80 -16.85
C PRO A 301 -16.15 3.31 -17.11
N GLU A 302 -16.83 4.11 -16.27
CA GLU A 302 -16.80 5.58 -16.33
C GLU A 302 -15.55 6.20 -15.67
N GLN A 303 -14.54 5.40 -15.31
CA GLN A 303 -13.35 5.82 -14.59
C GLN A 303 -13.64 6.50 -13.25
N ARG A 304 -14.67 6.03 -12.52
CA ARG A 304 -14.96 6.44 -11.14
C ARG A 304 -14.42 5.37 -10.18
N PRO A 305 -13.49 5.71 -9.28
CA PRO A 305 -13.07 4.84 -8.20
C PRO A 305 -14.21 4.50 -7.24
N TRP A 306 -14.27 3.23 -6.83
CA TRP A 306 -15.12 2.72 -5.77
C TRP A 306 -14.30 2.16 -4.61
N PHE A 307 -14.83 2.29 -3.40
CA PHE A 307 -14.24 1.78 -2.17
C PHE A 307 -15.28 1.11 -1.29
N THR A 308 -14.86 0.09 -0.53
CA THR A 308 -15.67 -0.56 0.52
C THR A 308 -15.07 -0.31 1.90
N GLY A 309 -15.86 -0.29 2.96
CA GLY A 309 -15.38 -0.64 4.29
C GLY A 309 -15.12 -2.15 4.44
N LEU A 310 -14.64 -2.56 5.62
CA LEU A 310 -14.58 -3.98 6.02
C LEU A 310 -15.96 -4.54 6.43
N ARG A 311 -17.05 -3.96 5.88
CA ARG A 311 -18.45 -3.77 6.37
C ARG A 311 -18.78 -2.27 6.35
N GLY A 312 -20.05 -1.93 6.52
CA GLY A 312 -20.50 -0.55 6.78
C GLY A 312 -20.90 0.15 5.50
N GLU A 313 -20.07 1.05 4.97
CA GLU A 313 -20.37 1.82 3.76
C GLU A 313 -19.58 1.42 2.51
N LEU A 314 -20.14 1.76 1.35
CA LEU A 314 -19.46 1.91 0.08
C LEU A 314 -19.29 3.39 -0.24
N VAL A 315 -18.24 3.76 -0.95
CA VAL A 315 -18.07 5.10 -1.51
C VAL A 315 -17.67 5.04 -2.98
N ARG A 316 -18.34 5.83 -3.81
CA ARG A 316 -17.92 6.15 -5.18
C ARG A 316 -17.37 7.57 -5.24
N VAL A 317 -16.25 7.74 -5.91
CA VAL A 317 -15.68 9.06 -6.25
C VAL A 317 -16.28 9.55 -7.56
N ASN A 318 -16.96 10.70 -7.54
CA ASN A 318 -17.57 11.30 -8.73
C ASN A 318 -16.54 12.14 -9.49
N THR A 319 -15.67 11.47 -10.25
CA THR A 319 -14.59 12.07 -11.06
C THR A 319 -15.08 12.92 -12.23
N ASP A 320 -16.37 12.80 -12.58
CA ASP A 320 -17.11 13.59 -13.56
C ASP A 320 -17.55 14.98 -13.04
N GLN A 321 -17.38 15.25 -11.74
CA GLN A 321 -17.80 16.49 -11.11
C GLN A 321 -16.63 17.45 -10.84
N ASN A 322 -16.92 18.76 -10.85
CA ASN A 322 -15.97 19.80 -10.49
C ASN A 322 -16.60 20.76 -9.46
N PRO A 323 -16.19 20.73 -8.18
CA PRO A 323 -15.15 19.86 -7.60
C PRO A 323 -15.57 18.38 -7.60
N ILE A 324 -14.57 17.49 -7.54
CA ILE A 324 -14.79 16.04 -7.35
C ILE A 324 -15.49 15.83 -6.01
N SER A 325 -16.45 14.90 -5.95
CA SER A 325 -17.24 14.63 -4.75
C SER A 325 -17.33 13.13 -4.43
N LEU A 326 -17.89 12.80 -3.26
CA LEU A 326 -18.10 11.42 -2.81
C LEU A 326 -19.59 11.08 -2.72
N THR A 327 -20.01 9.99 -3.37
CA THR A 327 -21.31 9.36 -3.11
C THR A 327 -21.11 8.25 -2.07
N ARG A 328 -21.68 8.43 -0.88
CA ARG A 328 -21.63 7.46 0.22
C ARG A 328 -22.91 6.62 0.27
N ILE A 329 -22.77 5.30 0.41
CA ILE A 329 -23.87 4.33 0.37
C ILE A 329 -23.74 3.37 1.55
N SER A 330 -24.62 3.50 2.54
CA SER A 330 -24.69 2.56 3.67
C SER A 330 -25.16 1.19 3.20
N GLN A 331 -24.45 0.13 3.59
CA GLN A 331 -24.85 -1.25 3.33
C GLN A 331 -25.72 -1.79 4.49
N PRO A 332 -26.64 -2.74 4.24
CA PRO A 332 -27.32 -3.47 5.30
C PRO A 332 -26.31 -4.18 6.21
N GLY A 333 -26.52 -4.15 7.54
CA GLY A 333 -25.55 -4.67 8.52
C GLY A 333 -25.23 -6.16 8.43
N ASN A 334 -26.03 -6.95 7.69
CA ASN A 334 -25.74 -8.35 7.37
C ASN A 334 -24.74 -8.53 6.21
N ILE A 335 -24.38 -7.45 5.49
CA ILE A 335 -23.34 -7.48 4.45
C ILE A 335 -21.96 -7.49 5.11
N GLN A 336 -21.09 -8.37 4.66
CA GLN A 336 -19.74 -8.59 5.21
C GLN A 336 -18.69 -8.34 4.13
N THR A 337 -18.61 -7.10 3.66
CA THR A 337 -17.66 -6.67 2.61
C THR A 337 -16.20 -6.82 3.06
N TYR A 338 -15.36 -7.30 2.16
CA TYR A 338 -13.91 -7.50 2.37
C TYR A 338 -13.05 -7.00 1.19
N GLY A 339 -13.67 -6.82 0.03
CA GLY A 339 -13.08 -6.40 -1.22
C GLY A 339 -14.20 -6.16 -2.23
N MET A 340 -13.86 -5.62 -3.38
CA MET A 340 -14.78 -5.47 -4.50
C MET A 340 -14.02 -5.55 -5.82
N THR A 341 -14.75 -5.91 -6.87
CA THR A 341 -14.46 -5.59 -8.26
C THR A 341 -15.74 -4.96 -8.82
N VAL A 342 -15.62 -4.26 -9.94
CA VAL A 342 -16.76 -3.85 -10.78
C VAL A 342 -16.65 -4.67 -12.07
N ASP A 343 -17.77 -5.00 -12.71
CA ASP A 343 -17.74 -5.68 -14.02
C ASP A 343 -17.80 -4.66 -15.18
N PRO A 344 -17.52 -5.06 -16.44
CA PRO A 344 -17.47 -4.10 -17.55
C PRO A 344 -18.78 -3.36 -17.86
N ASN A 345 -19.90 -3.69 -17.20
CA ASN A 345 -21.20 -3.01 -17.30
C ASN A 345 -21.51 -2.06 -16.13
N GLY A 346 -20.66 -2.02 -15.07
CA GLY A 346 -20.81 -1.16 -13.88
C GLY A 346 -21.40 -1.84 -12.65
#